data_AF-A0A127PY91-F1
#
_entry.id   AF-A0A127PY91-F1
#
_cell.length_a   1.000
_cell.length_b   1.000
_cell.length_c   1.000
_cell.angle_alpha   90.00
_cell.angle_beta   90.00
_cell.angle_gamma   90.00
#
_symmetry.space_group_name_H-M   'P 1'
#
loop_
_entity.id
_entity.type
_entity.pdbx_description
1 polymer ?
#
loop_
_entity_poly.entity_id
_entity_poly.type
_entity_poly.pdbx_seq_one_letter_code
_entity_poly.pdbx_strand_id
1 'polypeptide(L)'
;MQVVGRSELEAITEGLKTTIARIVLSHRNAGADLTWSLMHQIESEAMRALEQSGNFDLTHLNLLRAYPTAYPRTDDLVNFGNATTLPIALSLIYREYRRSH
;
A
#
# COMPACT_ATOMS: atom_id res chain seq x y z
N MET A 1 8.77 -26.33 16.15
CA MET A 1 8.01 -25.19 16.72
C MET A 1 7.91 -24.12 15.64
N GLN A 2 6.77 -24.05 14.95
CA GLN A 2 6.58 -23.18 13.78
C GLN A 2 5.97 -21.86 14.26
N VAL A 3 6.82 -20.85 14.50
CA VAL A 3 6.40 -19.46 14.80
C VAL A 3 6.22 -18.65 13.50
N VAL A 4 6.00 -19.34 12.37
CA VAL A 4 6.19 -18.79 11.02
C VAL A 4 5.12 -17.74 10.65
N GLY A 5 3.92 -17.78 11.24
CA GLY A 5 2.83 -16.89 10.79
C GLY A 5 2.96 -15.40 11.17
N ARG A 6 3.68 -15.05 12.25
CA ARG A 6 3.75 -13.65 12.72
C ARG A 6 4.95 -12.90 12.11
N SER A 7 6.11 -13.56 12.06
CA SER A 7 7.34 -12.99 11.49
C SER A 7 7.25 -12.81 9.97
N GLU A 8 6.53 -13.70 9.28
CA GLU A 8 6.31 -13.56 7.83
C GLU A 8 5.42 -12.35 7.52
N LEU A 9 4.33 -12.17 8.27
CA LEU A 9 3.44 -11.01 8.09
C LEU A 9 4.15 -9.68 8.38
N GLU A 10 5.00 -9.63 9.41
CA GLU A 10 5.85 -8.47 9.70
C GLU A 10 6.84 -8.19 8.56
N ALA A 11 7.50 -9.23 8.04
CA ALA A 11 8.43 -9.11 6.92
C ALA A 11 7.73 -8.60 5.64
N ILE A 12 6.53 -9.11 5.32
CA ILE A 12 5.74 -8.62 4.19
C ILE A 12 5.33 -7.17 4.41
N THR A 13 4.90 -6.81 5.62
CA THR A 13 4.47 -5.44 5.94
C THR A 13 5.61 -4.45 5.81
N GLU A 14 6.81 -4.79 6.31
CA GLU A 14 8.00 -3.94 6.17
C GLU A 14 8.49 -3.89 4.71
N GLY A 15 8.42 -4.99 3.97
CA GLY A 15 8.70 -5.03 2.54
C GLY A 15 7.73 -4.15 1.74
N LEU A 16 6.44 -4.20 2.07
CA LEU A 16 5.39 -3.38 1.48
C LEU A 16 5.63 -1.91 1.76
N LYS A 17 5.91 -1.55 3.01
CA LYS A 17 6.22 -0.18 3.42
C LYS A 17 7.44 0.38 2.68
N THR A 18 8.52 -0.39 2.59
CA THR A 18 9.74 -0.01 1.85
C THR A 18 9.44 0.21 0.37
N THR A 19 8.61 -0.67 -0.21
CA THR A 19 8.21 -0.58 -1.61
C THR A 19 7.32 0.63 -1.88
N ILE A 20 6.30 0.85 -1.03
CA ILE A 20 5.43 2.02 -1.07
C ILE A 20 6.26 3.29 -0.97
N ALA A 21 7.18 3.40 -0.01
CA ALA A 21 8.00 4.59 0.18
C ALA A 21 8.78 4.96 -1.09
N ARG A 22 9.37 3.96 -1.77
CA ARG A 22 10.07 4.16 -3.05
C ARG A 22 9.14 4.62 -4.17
N ILE A 23 7.97 4.00 -4.31
CA ILE A 23 6.97 4.36 -5.34
C ILE A 23 6.42 5.76 -5.09
N VAL A 24 6.03 6.05 -3.83
CA VAL A 24 5.56 7.36 -3.37
C VAL A 24 6.58 8.45 -3.66
N LEU A 25 7.86 8.21 -3.35
CA LEU A 25 8.93 9.17 -3.63
C LEU A 25 9.05 9.46 -5.14
N SER A 26 8.91 8.44 -5.99
CA SER A 26 8.90 8.59 -7.44
C SER A 26 7.75 9.49 -7.92
N HIS A 27 6.53 9.24 -7.45
CA HIS A 27 5.36 10.06 -7.81
C HIS A 27 5.42 11.48 -7.22
N ARG A 28 6.00 11.64 -6.02
CA ARG A 28 6.22 12.96 -5.42
C ARG A 28 7.20 13.82 -6.20
N ASN A 29 8.29 13.23 -6.71
CA ASN A 29 9.22 13.94 -7.58
C ASN A 29 8.56 14.40 -8.90
N ALA A 30 7.49 13.74 -9.32
CA ALA A 30 6.68 14.17 -10.46
C ALA A 30 5.68 15.29 -10.12
N GLY A 31 5.62 15.75 -8.87
CA GLY A 31 4.74 16.85 -8.43
C GLY A 31 3.26 16.48 -8.32
N ALA A 32 2.92 15.20 -8.26
CA ALA A 32 1.53 14.77 -8.18
C ALA A 32 0.94 15.02 -6.78
N ASP A 33 -0.35 15.38 -6.73
CA ASP A 33 -1.15 15.28 -5.51
C ASP A 33 -1.67 13.85 -5.33
N LEU A 34 -1.92 13.44 -4.08
CA LEU A 34 -2.44 12.10 -3.80
C LEU A 34 -3.93 12.03 -4.17
N THR A 35 -4.23 11.53 -5.36
CA THR A 35 -5.60 11.24 -5.84
C THR A 35 -5.98 9.78 -5.60
N TRP A 36 -7.28 9.47 -5.62
CA TRP A 36 -7.73 8.07 -5.45
C TRP A 36 -7.22 7.16 -6.56
N SER A 37 -7.23 7.63 -7.81
CA SER A 37 -6.60 6.96 -8.96
C SER A 37 -5.13 6.65 -8.68
N LEU A 38 -4.36 7.64 -8.22
CA LEU A 38 -2.94 7.47 -7.91
C LEU A 38 -2.74 6.51 -6.74
N MET A 39 -3.56 6.58 -5.70
CA MET A 39 -3.47 5.69 -4.55
C MET A 39 -3.67 4.22 -4.94
N HIS A 40 -4.68 3.92 -5.77
CA HIS A 40 -4.90 2.56 -6.27
C HIS A 40 -3.80 2.10 -7.23
N GLN A 41 -3.21 3.03 -7.98
CA GLN A 41 -2.05 2.74 -8.82
C GLN A 41 -0.82 2.35 -7.98
N ILE A 42 -0.50 3.14 -6.95
CA ILE A 42 0.60 2.87 -6.01
C ILE A 42 0.38 1.54 -5.30
N GLU A 43 -0.84 1.27 -4.84
CA GLU A 43 -1.19 -0.02 -4.22
C GLU A 43 -0.91 -1.19 -5.17
N SER A 44 -1.44 -1.11 -6.39
CA SER A 44 -1.27 -2.16 -7.40
C SER A 44 0.19 -2.38 -7.75
N GLU A 45 0.96 -1.30 -7.90
CA GLU A 45 2.39 -1.36 -8.19
C GLU A 45 3.19 -1.96 -7.03
N ALA A 46 2.88 -1.57 -5.79
CA ALA A 46 3.54 -2.10 -4.60
C ALA A 46 3.28 -3.59 -4.42
N MET A 47 2.03 -4.02 -4.62
CA MET A 47 1.66 -5.44 -4.59
C MET A 47 2.39 -6.21 -5.70
N ARG A 48 2.39 -5.70 -6.94
CA ARG A 48 3.06 -6.37 -8.06
C ARG A 48 4.57 -6.48 -7.84
N ALA A 49 5.20 -5.47 -7.25
CA ALA A 49 6.62 -5.49 -6.92
C ALA A 49 6.95 -6.53 -5.83
N LEU A 50 6.08 -6.70 -4.83
CA LEU A 50 6.23 -7.76 -3.83
C LEU A 50 6.01 -9.15 -4.43
N GLU A 51 4.98 -9.32 -5.26
CA GLU A 51 4.71 -10.55 -6.00
C GLU A 51 5.93 -10.95 -6.86
N GLN A 52 6.53 -9.99 -7.56
CA GLN A 52 7.75 -10.20 -8.36
C GLN A 52 8.98 -10.54 -7.53
N SER A 53 9.05 -10.09 -6.28
CA SER A 53 10.17 -10.42 -5.39
C SER A 53 10.21 -11.90 -5.02
N GLY A 54 9.10 -12.63 -5.19
CA GLY A 54 9.00 -14.08 -4.93
C GLY A 54 9.22 -14.50 -3.47
N ASN A 55 9.37 -13.54 -2.55
CA ASN A 55 9.71 -13.80 -1.15
C ASN A 55 8.50 -14.17 -0.29
N PHE A 56 7.28 -14.03 -0.81
CA PHE A 56 6.05 -14.03 -0.02
C PHE A 56 4.93 -14.81 -0.70
N ASP A 57 4.14 -15.55 0.09
CA ASP A 57 2.95 -16.27 -0.39
C ASP A 57 1.83 -15.30 -0.79
N LEU A 58 1.19 -15.56 -1.93
CA LEU A 58 0.08 -14.76 -2.46
C LEU A 58 -1.11 -14.67 -1.49
N THR A 59 -1.30 -15.69 -0.65
CA THR A 59 -2.34 -15.74 0.38
C THR A 59 -2.10 -14.66 1.43
N HIS A 60 -0.86 -14.49 1.90
CA HIS A 60 -0.50 -13.46 2.86
C HIS A 60 -0.53 -12.05 2.24
N LEU A 61 -0.14 -11.91 0.98
CA LEU A 61 -0.26 -10.64 0.24
C LEU A 61 -1.71 -10.19 0.10
N ASN A 62 -2.63 -11.11 -0.19
CA ASN A 62 -4.05 -10.79 -0.29
C ASN A 62 -4.68 -10.32 1.02
N LEU A 63 -4.12 -10.67 2.19
CA LEU A 63 -4.57 -10.13 3.48
C LEU A 63 -4.26 -8.64 3.64
N LEU A 64 -3.24 -8.13 2.95
CA LEU A 64 -2.82 -6.73 3.05
C LEU A 64 -3.51 -5.82 2.03
N ARG A 65 -4.07 -6.39 0.96
CA ARG A 65 -4.71 -5.68 -0.14
C ARG A 65 -6.04 -5.08 0.30
N ALA A 66 -6.34 -3.85 -0.13
CA ALA A 66 -7.67 -3.30 -0.02
C ALA A 66 -8.65 -4.14 -0.84
N TYR A 67 -9.82 -4.47 -0.27
CA TYR A 67 -10.88 -5.07 -1.07
C TYR A 67 -11.26 -4.10 -2.20
N PRO A 68 -11.25 -4.55 -3.47
CA PRO A 68 -11.20 -3.68 -4.66
C PRO A 68 -12.44 -2.82 -4.91
N THR A 69 -13.48 -2.95 -4.09
CA THR A 69 -14.81 -2.34 -4.26
C THR A 69 -15.16 -1.27 -3.23
N ALA A 70 -14.33 -1.03 -2.21
CA ALA A 70 -14.71 -0.13 -1.11
C ALA A 70 -14.40 1.36 -1.36
N TYR A 71 -13.51 1.69 -2.30
CA TYR A 71 -13.01 3.05 -2.50
C TYR A 71 -13.16 3.53 -3.94
N PRO A 72 -13.42 4.83 -4.16
CA PRO A 72 -13.54 5.41 -5.50
C PRO A 72 -12.20 5.33 -6.24
N ARG A 73 -12.25 5.29 -7.58
CA ARG A 73 -11.07 5.31 -8.47
C ARG A 73 -11.09 6.56 -9.35
N THR A 74 -11.29 7.71 -8.71
CA THR A 74 -11.38 9.01 -9.39
C THR A 74 -10.11 9.82 -9.15
N ASP A 75 -9.89 10.86 -9.97
CA ASP A 75 -8.78 11.80 -9.79
C ASP A 75 -9.05 12.84 -8.68
N ASP A 76 -10.07 12.62 -7.86
CA ASP A 76 -10.29 13.42 -6.66
C ASP A 76 -9.18 13.16 -5.62
N LEU A 77 -8.87 14.21 -4.85
CA LEU A 77 -7.94 14.11 -3.73
C LEU A 77 -8.40 13.05 -2.74
N VAL A 78 -7.45 12.21 -2.30
CA VAL A 78 -7.71 11.19 -1.29
C VAL A 78 -8.13 11.87 0.01
N ASN A 79 -9.35 11.55 0.45
CA ASN A 79 -9.86 11.98 1.73
C ASN A 79 -10.55 10.81 2.42
N PHE A 80 -9.90 10.28 3.44
CA PHE A 80 -10.46 9.19 4.26
C PHE A 80 -11.50 9.67 5.29
N GLY A 81 -11.66 10.99 5.48
CA GLY A 81 -12.58 11.56 6.46
C GLY A 81 -12.39 10.92 7.86
N ASN A 82 -13.47 10.34 8.38
CA ASN A 82 -13.51 9.62 9.66
C ASN A 82 -13.53 8.09 9.50
N ALA A 83 -13.00 7.54 8.41
CA ALA A 83 -12.95 6.10 8.22
C ALA A 83 -12.19 5.42 9.38
N THR A 84 -12.92 4.59 10.14
CA THR A 84 -12.41 3.90 11.34
C THR A 84 -11.60 2.65 11.02
N THR A 85 -11.82 2.07 9.84
CA THR A 85 -11.14 0.85 9.39
C THR A 85 -10.64 1.07 7.98
N LEU A 86 -9.33 1.22 7.83
CA LEU A 86 -8.66 1.35 6.54
C LEU A 86 -7.85 0.08 6.27
N PRO A 87 -7.78 -0.39 5.02
CA PRO A 87 -6.82 -1.41 4.62
C PRO A 87 -5.39 -0.99 5.00
N ILE A 88 -4.58 -1.98 5.37
CA ILE A 88 -3.18 -1.74 5.77
C ILE A 88 -2.41 -1.08 4.62
N ALA A 89 -2.55 -1.57 3.39
CA ALA A 89 -1.90 -0.98 2.22
C ALA A 89 -2.25 0.51 2.04
N LEU A 90 -3.53 0.87 2.03
CA LEU A 90 -3.97 2.26 1.83
C LEU A 90 -3.51 3.17 2.98
N SER A 91 -3.57 2.67 4.21
CA SER A 91 -3.10 3.40 5.40
C SER A 91 -1.61 3.70 5.32
N LEU A 92 -0.81 2.72 4.87
CA LEU A 92 0.63 2.88 4.67
C LEU A 92 0.93 3.88 3.56
N ILE A 93 0.26 3.78 2.41
CA ILE A 93 0.43 4.73 1.29
C ILE A 93 0.13 6.15 1.77
N TYR A 94 -1.02 6.36 2.41
CA TYR A 94 -1.43 7.67 2.91
C TYR A 94 -0.42 8.24 3.90
N ARG A 95 0.05 7.40 4.84
CA ARG A 95 1.01 7.81 5.86
C ARG A 95 2.37 8.15 5.27
N GLU A 96 2.89 7.35 4.35
CA GLU A 96 4.18 7.63 3.69
C GLU A 96 4.08 8.87 2.80
N TYR A 97 2.98 9.06 2.06
CA TYR A 97 2.77 10.26 1.24
C TYR A 97 2.74 11.54 2.08
N ARG A 98 2.05 11.50 3.24
CA ARG A 98 2.01 12.62 4.19
C ARG A 98 3.34 12.83 4.92
N ARG A 99 4.16 11.79 5.06
CA ARG A 99 5.48 11.87 5.69
C ARG A 99 6.53 12.46 4.74
N SER A 100 6.43 12.17 3.45
CA SER A 100 7.25 12.75 2.38
C SER A 100 6.79 14.17 2.01
N HIS A 101 6.43 14.99 3.02
CA HIS A 101 6.05 16.40 2.88
C HIS A 101 7.26 17.30 3.03
#